data_AF-K0FWZ9-F1
#
_entry.id   AF-K0FWZ9-F1
#
_cell.length_a   1.000
_cell.length_b   1.000
_cell.length_c   1.000
_cell.angle_alpha   90.00
_cell.angle_beta   90.00
_cell.angle_gamma   90.00
#
_symmetry.space_group_name_H-M   'P 1'
#
loop_
_entity.id
_entity.type
_entity.pdbx_description
1 polymer ?
#
loop_
_entity_poly.entity_id
_entity_poly.type
_entity_poly.pdbx_seq_one_letter_code
_entity_poly.pdbx_strand_id
1 'polypeptide(L)'
;MTTEILNELSPLSSSEKNPEPWHVLIKAVNTTDIIGTVLRLHLVLEKTIETYVCIITNQKNLFGFSSVDNEKFIIECSTKLKMAKAIGLPSKLYKASSKINKIRNEIAHITDVTISESDLKSALAHLTQYLAEQDKDILKYGLELREFDGTILYNKTFGDKDISSKDKFILIVSTIVNEIHHLMITQSH
;
A
#
# COMPACT_ATOMS: atom_id res chain seq x y z
N MET A 1 7.99 -10.76 19.65
CA MET A 1 8.55 -9.44 19.27
C MET A 1 8.11 -9.06 17.86
N THR A 2 8.30 -9.89 16.83
CA THR A 2 7.73 -9.70 15.47
C THR A 2 6.22 -9.46 15.46
N THR A 3 5.44 -10.27 16.19
CA THR A 3 3.98 -10.12 16.33
C THR A 3 3.58 -8.81 17.04
N GLU A 4 4.41 -8.31 17.96
CA GLU A 4 4.16 -7.06 18.68
C GLU A 4 4.38 -5.86 17.76
N ILE A 5 5.47 -5.86 17.00
CA ILE A 5 5.76 -4.86 15.97
C ILE A 5 4.67 -4.85 14.90
N LEU A 6 4.19 -6.02 14.45
CA LEU A 6 3.11 -6.12 13.48
C LEU A 6 1.81 -5.47 14.00
N ASN A 7 1.43 -5.76 15.24
CA ASN A 7 0.21 -5.20 15.84
C ASN A 7 0.30 -3.69 16.05
N GLU A 8 1.48 -3.16 16.33
CA GLU A 8 1.66 -1.72 16.58
C GLU A 8 1.87 -0.89 15.31
N LEU A 9 2.60 -1.43 14.33
CA LEU A 9 3.06 -0.67 13.18
C LEU A 9 2.23 -0.91 11.92
N SER A 10 1.55 -2.05 11.80
CA SER A 10 0.86 -2.39 10.56
C SER A 10 -0.24 -1.39 10.25
N PRO A 11 -0.32 -0.92 8.98
CA PRO A 11 -1.42 -0.06 8.58
C PRO A 11 -2.78 -0.78 8.59
N LEU A 12 -2.80 -2.12 8.68
CA LEU A 12 -4.04 -2.89 8.77
C LEU A 12 -4.35 -3.37 10.19
N SER A 13 -3.53 -3.02 11.20
CA SER A 13 -3.83 -3.42 12.58
C SER A 13 -4.99 -2.62 13.16
N SER A 14 -5.85 -3.28 13.93
CA SER A 14 -7.03 -2.70 14.57
C SER A 14 -6.71 -2.06 15.93
N SER A 15 -5.45 -1.67 16.19
CA SER A 15 -5.09 -1.13 17.50
C SER A 15 -5.62 0.30 17.67
N GLU A 16 -6.35 0.55 18.77
CA GLU A 16 -6.92 1.86 19.11
C GLU A 16 -5.87 3.00 19.19
N LYS A 17 -4.59 2.65 19.28
CA LYS A 17 -3.48 3.61 19.39
C LYS A 17 -3.03 4.19 18.05
N ASN A 18 -3.53 3.69 16.91
CA ASN A 18 -3.16 4.21 15.59
C ASN A 18 -4.29 4.08 14.55
N PRO A 19 -5.41 4.80 14.70
CA PRO A 19 -6.56 4.74 13.79
C PRO A 19 -6.29 5.34 12.39
N GLU A 20 -5.10 5.90 12.18
CA GLU A 20 -4.75 6.73 11.02
C GLU A 20 -4.82 6.03 9.65
N PRO A 21 -4.37 4.78 9.44
CA PRO A 21 -4.21 4.25 8.08
C PRO A 21 -5.55 3.98 7.37
N TRP A 22 -6.55 3.45 8.10
CA TRP A 22 -7.90 3.21 7.56
C TRP A 22 -8.62 4.50 7.25
N HIS A 23 -8.49 5.52 8.10
CA HIS A 23 -9.01 6.86 7.81
C HIS A 23 -8.37 7.46 6.56
N VAL A 24 -7.07 7.23 6.34
CA VAL A 24 -6.37 7.70 5.13
C VAL A 24 -6.88 6.97 3.89
N LEU A 25 -7.09 5.65 3.95
CA LEU A 25 -7.72 4.86 2.87
C LEU A 25 -9.13 5.36 2.55
N ILE A 26 -9.99 5.52 3.55
CA ILE A 26 -11.37 6.01 3.38
C ILE A 26 -11.36 7.41 2.76
N LYS A 27 -10.51 8.32 3.25
CA LYS A 27 -10.35 9.67 2.68
C LYS A 27 -9.85 9.65 1.25
N ALA A 28 -8.96 8.72 0.90
CA ALA A 28 -8.45 8.56 -0.47
C ALA A 28 -9.53 8.06 -1.43
N VAL A 29 -10.41 7.18 -0.96
CA VAL A 29 -11.50 6.65 -1.79
C VAL A 29 -12.62 7.67 -1.98
N ASN A 30 -13.01 8.37 -0.91
CA ASN A 30 -14.13 9.30 -0.92
C ASN A 30 -13.83 10.65 -1.59
N THR A 31 -12.56 10.99 -1.80
CA THR A 31 -12.21 12.25 -2.47
C THR A 31 -12.40 12.17 -3.99
N THR A 32 -12.83 13.26 -4.60
CA THR A 32 -12.83 13.45 -6.06
C THR A 32 -11.46 13.91 -6.57
N ASP A 33 -10.57 14.36 -5.69
CA ASP A 33 -9.23 14.83 -6.03
C ASP A 33 -8.28 13.65 -6.28
N ILE A 34 -7.83 13.53 -7.53
CA ILE A 34 -6.89 12.49 -7.96
C ILE A 34 -5.54 12.65 -7.27
N ILE A 35 -5.02 13.89 -7.11
CA ILE A 35 -3.75 14.14 -6.41
C ILE A 35 -3.87 13.65 -4.98
N GLY A 36 -4.94 14.09 -4.30
CA GLY A 36 -5.23 13.70 -2.93
C GLY A 36 -5.41 12.19 -2.77
N THR A 37 -5.96 11.49 -3.75
CA THR A 37 -6.07 10.02 -3.75
C THR A 37 -4.68 9.38 -3.82
N VAL A 38 -3.87 9.80 -4.79
CA VAL A 38 -2.54 9.23 -5.05
C VAL A 38 -1.59 9.46 -3.88
N LEU A 39 -1.55 10.68 -3.33
CA LEU A 39 -0.68 11.00 -2.20
C LEU A 39 -1.04 10.20 -0.95
N ARG A 40 -2.33 10.09 -0.61
CA ARG A 40 -2.79 9.34 0.57
C ARG A 40 -2.45 7.86 0.47
N LEU A 41 -2.76 7.24 -0.66
CA LEU A 41 -2.45 5.83 -0.90
C LEU A 41 -0.94 5.55 -0.98
N HIS A 42 -0.15 6.49 -1.51
CA HIS A 42 1.30 6.39 -1.47
C HIS A 42 1.82 6.36 -0.03
N LEU A 43 1.31 7.21 0.86
CA LEU A 43 1.70 7.21 2.28
C LEU A 43 1.37 5.89 2.96
N VAL A 44 0.20 5.30 2.65
CA VAL A 44 -0.18 3.97 3.16
C VAL A 44 0.78 2.89 2.66
N LEU A 45 1.12 2.89 1.37
CA LEU A 45 2.09 1.95 0.81
C LEU A 45 3.48 2.13 1.44
N GLU A 46 3.95 3.37 1.58
CA GLU A 46 5.25 3.67 2.19
C GLU A 46 5.29 3.18 3.63
N LYS A 47 4.25 3.43 4.42
CA LYS A 47 4.13 2.94 5.80
C LYS A 47 4.13 1.41 5.88
N THR A 48 3.48 0.76 4.91
CA THR A 48 3.48 -0.71 4.79
C THR A 48 4.89 -1.24 4.55
N ILE A 49 5.65 -0.59 3.67
CA ILE A 49 7.04 -0.96 3.37
C ILE A 49 7.96 -0.71 4.56
N GLU A 50 7.82 0.41 5.25
CA GLU A 50 8.55 0.69 6.50
C GLU A 50 8.30 -0.40 7.54
N THR A 51 7.04 -0.77 7.73
CA THR A 51 6.64 -1.81 8.68
C THR A 51 7.22 -3.17 8.31
N TYR A 52 7.15 -3.55 7.03
CA TYR A 52 7.75 -4.78 6.53
C TYR A 52 9.25 -4.81 6.86
N VAL A 53 9.99 -3.74 6.56
CA VAL A 53 11.42 -3.65 6.87
C VAL A 53 11.67 -3.75 8.38
N CYS A 54 10.92 -3.02 9.21
CA CYS A 54 11.05 -3.07 10.66
C CYS A 54 10.81 -4.46 11.23
N ILE A 55 9.83 -5.21 10.71
CA ILE A 55 9.52 -6.57 11.17
C ILE A 55 10.65 -7.53 10.80
N ILE A 56 11.07 -7.55 9.53
CA ILE A 56 12.09 -8.49 9.05
C ILE A 56 13.46 -8.21 9.68
N THR A 57 13.78 -6.94 9.94
CA THR A 57 15.04 -6.57 10.61
C THR A 57 14.94 -6.61 12.14
N ASN A 58 13.74 -6.79 12.69
CA ASN A 58 13.43 -6.64 14.11
C ASN A 58 13.91 -5.30 14.70
N GLN A 59 13.78 -4.21 13.92
CA GLN A 59 14.16 -2.84 14.30
C GLN A 59 12.95 -1.91 14.26
N LYS A 60 12.12 -1.95 15.31
CA LYS A 60 10.87 -1.16 15.44
C LYS A 60 11.05 0.33 15.16
N ASN A 61 12.19 0.89 15.57
CA ASN A 61 12.44 2.33 15.53
C ASN A 61 13.27 2.78 14.33
N LEU A 62 13.54 1.91 13.35
CA LEU A 62 14.39 2.24 12.20
C LEU A 62 13.92 3.49 11.45
N PHE A 63 12.59 3.66 11.29
CA PHE A 63 12.00 4.83 10.64
C PHE A 63 11.38 5.83 11.64
N GLY A 64 11.75 5.75 12.92
CA GLY A 64 11.32 6.70 13.96
C GLY A 64 9.84 6.60 14.33
N PHE A 65 9.29 5.38 14.44
CA PHE A 65 7.93 5.15 14.92
C PHE A 65 7.74 5.51 16.41
N SER A 66 8.76 5.36 17.25
CA SER A 66 8.76 5.86 18.63
C SER A 66 9.68 7.07 18.77
N SER A 67 9.11 8.21 19.11
CA SER A 67 9.73 9.55 19.13
C SER A 67 10.60 9.85 20.37
N VAL A 68 11.23 8.83 20.97
CA VAL A 68 12.02 9.04 22.21
C VAL A 68 13.35 9.73 21.90
N ASP A 69 13.99 9.33 20.79
CA ASP A 69 15.21 9.94 20.30
C ASP A 69 14.90 10.52 18.90
N ASN A 70 14.98 11.84 18.73
CA ASN A 70 14.53 12.58 17.53
C ASN A 70 15.29 12.26 16.22
N GLU A 71 16.04 11.17 16.16
CA GLU A 71 16.80 10.73 14.99
C GLU A 71 15.92 9.85 14.08
N LYS A 72 15.24 10.49 13.13
CA LYS A 72 14.54 9.77 12.07
C LYS A 72 15.49 9.44 10.94
N PHE A 73 15.57 8.16 10.55
CA PHE A 73 16.21 7.77 9.30
C PHE A 73 15.33 8.18 8.12
N ILE A 74 15.46 9.44 7.69
CA ILE A 74 14.67 10.02 6.60
C ILE A 74 15.33 9.64 5.27
N ILE A 75 14.71 8.70 4.58
CA ILE A 75 15.09 8.31 3.22
C ILE A 75 13.87 8.29 2.31
N GLU A 76 14.10 8.39 1.01
CA GLU A 76 13.05 8.34 0.01
C GLU A 76 12.35 6.97 -0.06
N CYS A 77 11.07 6.96 -0.42
CA CYS A 77 10.29 5.73 -0.66
C CYS A 77 10.97 4.78 -1.65
N SER A 78 11.64 5.30 -2.69
CA SER A 78 12.39 4.51 -3.66
C SER A 78 13.50 3.67 -3.00
N THR A 79 14.20 4.24 -2.02
CA THR A 79 15.25 3.59 -1.23
C THR A 79 14.64 2.58 -0.26
N LYS A 80 13.54 2.93 0.41
CA LYS A 80 12.80 1.99 1.29
C LYS A 80 12.34 0.74 0.53
N LEU A 81 11.85 0.90 -0.70
CA LEU A 81 11.48 -0.22 -1.57
C LEU A 81 12.69 -1.11 -1.92
N LYS A 82 13.85 -0.51 -2.24
CA LYS A 82 15.08 -1.26 -2.51
C LYS A 82 15.53 -2.04 -1.27
N MET A 83 15.44 -1.44 -0.08
CA MET A 83 15.73 -2.13 1.19
C MET A 83 14.78 -3.32 1.37
N ALA A 84 13.47 -3.13 1.21
CA ALA A 84 12.49 -4.21 1.33
C ALA A 84 12.77 -5.36 0.35
N LYS A 85 13.17 -5.05 -0.89
CA LYS A 85 13.59 -6.06 -1.87
C LYS A 85 14.83 -6.83 -1.41
N ALA A 86 15.85 -6.12 -0.91
CA ALA A 86 17.10 -6.73 -0.48
C ALA A 86 16.90 -7.72 0.68
N ILE A 87 15.91 -7.48 1.54
CA ILE A 87 15.57 -8.34 2.69
C ILE A 87 14.44 -9.34 2.40
N GLY A 88 14.05 -9.53 1.12
CA GLY A 88 13.18 -10.64 0.72
C GLY A 88 11.79 -10.29 0.22
N LEU A 89 11.45 -9.01 0.02
CA LEU A 89 10.17 -8.66 -0.62
C LEU A 89 10.12 -9.25 -2.05
N PRO A 90 9.08 -10.02 -2.42
CA PRO A 90 8.98 -10.63 -3.74
C PRO A 90 9.18 -9.62 -4.87
N SER A 91 10.01 -10.00 -5.85
CA SER A 91 10.43 -9.11 -6.95
C SER A 91 9.25 -8.48 -7.72
N LYS A 92 8.15 -9.22 -7.87
CA LYS A 92 6.94 -8.74 -8.54
C LYS A 92 6.18 -7.69 -7.72
N LEU A 93 6.03 -7.90 -6.41
CA LEU A 93 5.47 -6.88 -5.52
C LEU A 93 6.36 -5.62 -5.49
N TYR A 94 7.69 -5.79 -5.40
CA TYR A 94 8.62 -4.65 -5.52
C TYR A 94 8.41 -3.85 -6.81
N LYS A 95 8.31 -4.53 -7.96
CA LYS A 95 8.11 -3.88 -9.26
C LYS A 95 6.76 -3.16 -9.34
N ALA A 96 5.69 -3.77 -8.84
CA ALA A 96 4.37 -3.14 -8.76
C ALA A 96 4.42 -1.87 -7.87
N SER A 97 4.96 -1.97 -6.66
CA SER A 97 5.12 -0.83 -5.74
C SER A 97 6.01 0.28 -6.32
N SER A 98 7.06 -0.08 -7.07
CA SER A 98 7.92 0.89 -7.76
C SER A 98 7.16 1.70 -8.82
N LYS A 99 6.18 1.08 -9.49
CA LYS A 99 5.29 1.79 -10.44
C LYS A 99 4.35 2.75 -9.73
N ILE A 100 3.83 2.39 -8.56
CA ILE A 100 3.05 3.32 -7.72
C ILE A 100 3.89 4.52 -7.31
N ASN A 101 5.14 4.30 -6.88
CA ASN A 101 6.05 5.40 -6.55
C ASN A 101 6.35 6.31 -7.75
N LYS A 102 6.48 5.73 -8.97
CA LYS A 102 6.64 6.50 -10.21
C LYS A 102 5.42 7.39 -10.50
N ILE A 103 4.21 6.81 -10.44
CA ILE A 103 2.94 7.55 -10.63
C ILE A 103 2.86 8.73 -9.64
N ARG A 104 3.21 8.52 -8.37
CA ARG A 104 3.24 9.58 -7.37
C ARG A 104 4.21 10.71 -7.76
N ASN A 105 5.41 10.36 -8.20
CA ASN A 105 6.42 11.34 -8.60
C ASN A 105 5.96 12.16 -9.81
N GLU A 106 5.32 11.53 -10.79
CA GLU A 106 4.79 12.22 -11.97
C GLU A 106 3.70 13.21 -11.59
N ILE A 107 2.74 12.80 -10.75
CA ILE A 107 1.64 13.67 -10.31
C ILE A 107 2.14 14.87 -9.50
N ALA A 108 3.28 14.76 -8.80
CA ALA A 108 3.87 15.89 -8.09
C ALA A 108 4.44 16.99 -9.00
N HIS A 109 4.58 16.73 -10.31
CA HIS A 109 5.23 17.62 -11.27
C HIS A 109 4.32 18.13 -12.40
N ILE A 110 3.05 17.71 -12.45
CA ILE A 110 2.15 18.00 -13.58
C ILE A 110 0.93 18.82 -13.12
N THR A 111 0.50 19.77 -13.94
CA THR A 111 -0.66 20.65 -13.71
C THR A 111 -2.00 20.05 -14.19
N ASP A 112 -1.97 19.13 -15.15
CA ASP A 112 -3.13 18.37 -15.64
C ASP A 112 -3.10 16.94 -15.08
N VAL A 113 -3.97 16.67 -14.10
CA VAL A 113 -3.84 15.52 -13.21
C VAL A 113 -4.51 14.30 -13.82
N THR A 114 -3.74 13.50 -14.54
CA THR A 114 -4.17 12.17 -14.98
C THR A 114 -3.21 11.10 -14.50
N ILE A 115 -3.74 9.95 -14.08
CA ILE A 115 -2.92 8.80 -13.70
C ILE A 115 -2.45 8.11 -14.98
N SER A 116 -1.13 7.89 -15.11
CA SER A 116 -0.54 7.17 -16.24
C SER A 116 -1.15 5.76 -16.39
N GLU A 117 -2.02 5.58 -17.39
CA GLU A 117 -2.61 4.27 -17.72
C GLU A 117 -1.55 3.22 -18.05
N SER A 118 -0.44 3.65 -18.66
CA SER A 118 0.66 2.75 -18.99
C SER A 118 1.36 2.20 -17.73
N ASP A 119 1.58 3.04 -16.71
CA ASP A 119 2.16 2.62 -15.46
C ASP A 119 1.17 1.82 -14.60
N LEU A 120 -0.14 2.15 -14.63
CA LEU A 120 -1.19 1.35 -14.02
C LEU A 120 -1.22 -0.07 -14.61
N LYS A 121 -1.22 -0.18 -15.94
CA LYS A 121 -1.21 -1.48 -16.63
C LYS A 121 0.05 -2.28 -16.26
N SER A 122 1.19 -1.62 -16.18
CA SER A 122 2.44 -2.28 -15.77
C SER A 122 2.42 -2.73 -14.31
N ALA A 123 1.89 -1.92 -13.39
CA ALA A 123 1.74 -2.28 -11.99
C ALA A 123 0.79 -3.47 -11.83
N LEU A 124 -0.36 -3.42 -12.52
CA LEU A 124 -1.35 -4.48 -12.54
C LEU A 124 -0.75 -5.79 -13.07
N ALA A 125 -0.02 -5.75 -14.19
CA ALA A 125 0.59 -6.95 -14.77
C ALA A 125 1.56 -7.65 -13.79
N HIS A 126 2.38 -6.88 -13.06
CA HIS A 126 3.27 -7.46 -12.05
C HIS A 126 2.49 -8.05 -10.86
N LEU A 127 1.44 -7.37 -10.41
CA LEU A 127 0.58 -7.86 -9.35
C LEU A 127 -0.18 -9.14 -9.76
N THR A 128 -0.74 -9.18 -10.97
CA THR A 128 -1.40 -10.36 -11.53
C THR A 128 -0.44 -11.55 -11.58
N GLN A 129 0.79 -11.34 -12.07
CA GLN A 129 1.80 -12.38 -12.10
C GLN A 129 2.21 -12.88 -10.71
N TYR A 130 2.16 -12.03 -9.69
CA TYR A 130 2.44 -12.42 -8.31
C TYR A 130 1.30 -13.26 -7.73
N LEU A 131 0.06 -12.79 -7.88
CA LEU A 131 -1.12 -13.50 -7.41
C LEU A 131 -1.28 -14.87 -8.09
N ALA A 132 -1.00 -14.95 -9.39
CA ALA A 132 -1.06 -16.21 -10.13
C ALA A 132 -0.07 -17.27 -9.60
N GLU A 133 1.11 -16.88 -9.10
CA GLU A 133 2.07 -17.81 -8.45
C GLU A 133 1.56 -18.37 -7.12
N GLN A 134 0.49 -17.77 -6.59
CA GLN A 134 -0.16 -18.17 -5.35
C GLN A 134 -1.56 -18.76 -5.63
N ASP A 135 -1.82 -19.17 -6.88
CA ASP A 135 -3.11 -19.69 -7.35
C ASP A 135 -4.30 -18.74 -7.10
N LYS A 136 -4.04 -17.43 -7.04
CA LYS A 136 -5.02 -16.37 -6.82
C LYS A 136 -5.39 -15.69 -8.14
N ASP A 137 -6.69 -15.57 -8.41
CA ASP A 137 -7.23 -14.85 -9.56
C ASP A 137 -7.49 -13.38 -9.22
N ILE A 138 -6.74 -12.48 -9.86
CA ILE A 138 -6.83 -11.03 -9.60
C ILE A 138 -8.22 -10.46 -9.88
N LEU A 139 -9.00 -11.05 -10.80
CA LEU A 139 -10.32 -10.51 -11.14
C LEU A 139 -11.31 -10.61 -9.96
N LYS A 140 -11.05 -11.52 -9.02
CA LYS A 140 -11.83 -11.68 -7.78
C LYS A 140 -11.40 -10.74 -6.67
N TYR A 141 -10.27 -10.03 -6.85
CA TYR A 141 -9.81 -9.05 -5.88
C TYR A 141 -10.57 -7.74 -6.04
N GLY A 142 -10.90 -7.15 -4.91
CA GLY A 142 -11.64 -5.91 -4.83
C GLY A 142 -11.44 -5.23 -3.48
N LEU A 143 -12.07 -4.07 -3.35
CA LEU A 143 -12.14 -3.34 -2.09
C LEU A 143 -13.59 -3.02 -1.81
N GLU A 144 -14.02 -3.36 -0.59
CA GLU A 144 -15.31 -2.96 -0.05
C GLU A 144 -15.06 -2.10 1.19
N LEU A 145 -15.62 -0.90 1.23
CA LEU A 145 -15.62 0.00 2.38
C LEU A 145 -17.06 0.22 2.84
N ARG A 146 -17.27 0.08 4.15
CA ARG A 146 -18.57 0.30 4.78
C ARG A 146 -18.45 1.23 5.98
N GLU A 147 -19.49 2.03 6.18
CA GLU A 147 -19.75 2.71 7.45
C GLU A 147 -20.12 1.68 8.54
N PHE A 148 -20.07 2.11 9.80
CA PHE A 148 -20.47 1.28 10.94
C PHE A 148 -21.94 0.82 10.89
N ASP A 149 -22.81 1.60 10.24
CA ASP A 149 -24.22 1.25 10.05
C ASP A 149 -24.45 0.25 8.89
N GLY A 150 -23.38 -0.17 8.20
CA GLY A 150 -23.43 -1.11 7.08
C GLY A 150 -23.56 -0.47 5.70
N THR A 151 -23.70 0.85 5.62
CA THR A 151 -23.77 1.61 4.36
C THR A 151 -22.49 1.40 3.54
N ILE A 152 -22.64 1.01 2.27
CA ILE A 152 -21.51 0.79 1.36
C ILE A 152 -21.03 2.15 0.83
N LEU A 153 -19.78 2.51 1.16
CA LEU A 153 -19.10 3.71 0.66
C LEU A 153 -18.38 3.43 -0.65
N TYR A 154 -17.84 2.22 -0.79
CA TYR A 154 -17.10 1.79 -1.97
C TYR A 154 -17.22 0.27 -2.11
N ASN A 155 -17.45 -0.21 -3.33
CA ASN A 155 -17.41 -1.62 -3.63
C ASN A 155 -17.04 -1.79 -5.11
N LYS A 156 -15.79 -2.17 -5.38
CA LYS A 156 -15.30 -2.42 -6.74
C LYS A 156 -14.35 -3.59 -6.77
N THR A 157 -14.33 -4.28 -7.90
CA THR A 157 -13.41 -5.38 -8.20
C THR A 157 -12.62 -5.12 -9.46
N PHE A 158 -11.51 -5.84 -9.66
CA PHE A 158 -10.79 -5.81 -10.94
C PHE A 158 -11.59 -6.46 -12.09
N GLY A 159 -12.62 -7.26 -11.78
CA GLY A 159 -13.52 -7.87 -12.77
C GLY A 159 -14.59 -6.92 -13.32
N ASP A 160 -14.77 -5.74 -12.73
CA ASP A 160 -15.77 -4.77 -13.17
C ASP A 160 -15.36 -4.15 -14.52
N LYS A 161 -16.31 -4.05 -15.46
CA LYS A 161 -16.04 -3.68 -16.87
C LYS A 161 -15.57 -2.22 -17.05
N ASP A 162 -16.02 -1.32 -16.18
CA ASP A 162 -15.81 0.13 -16.32
C ASP A 162 -15.19 0.75 -15.05
N ILE A 163 -13.95 0.37 -14.76
CA ILE A 163 -13.17 0.95 -13.65
C ILE A 163 -12.34 2.13 -14.13
N SER A 164 -12.49 3.28 -13.46
CA SER A 164 -11.70 4.48 -13.75
C SER A 164 -10.23 4.28 -13.40
N SER A 165 -9.34 5.11 -13.92
CA SER A 165 -7.91 5.11 -13.56
C SER A 165 -7.70 5.27 -12.05
N LYS A 166 -8.52 6.12 -11.41
CA LYS A 166 -8.52 6.33 -9.96
C LYS A 166 -8.87 5.04 -9.21
N ASP A 167 -9.92 4.35 -9.65
CA ASP A 167 -10.35 3.09 -9.05
C ASP A 167 -9.31 1.99 -9.23
N LYS A 168 -8.75 1.84 -10.44
CA LYS A 168 -7.64 0.92 -10.70
C LYS A 168 -6.47 1.19 -9.75
N PHE A 169 -6.10 2.47 -9.57
CA PHE A 169 -5.03 2.86 -8.67
C PHE A 169 -5.34 2.46 -7.21
N ILE A 170 -6.55 2.75 -6.73
CA ILE A 170 -7.03 2.33 -5.40
C ILE A 170 -6.89 0.82 -5.23
N LEU A 171 -7.47 0.04 -6.15
CA LEU A 171 -7.47 -1.43 -6.07
C LEU A 171 -6.06 -2.01 -6.09
N ILE A 172 -5.17 -1.49 -6.95
CA ILE A 172 -3.78 -1.95 -7.03
C ILE A 172 -3.05 -1.69 -5.71
N VAL A 173 -3.12 -0.47 -5.17
CA VAL A 173 -2.41 -0.13 -3.92
C VAL A 173 -2.97 -0.93 -2.75
N SER A 174 -4.29 -1.01 -2.60
CA SER A 174 -4.93 -1.78 -1.53
C SER A 174 -4.54 -3.25 -1.59
N THR A 175 -4.48 -3.84 -2.79
CA THR A 175 -4.08 -5.25 -2.95
C THR A 175 -2.60 -5.44 -2.62
N ILE A 176 -1.71 -4.54 -3.07
CA ILE A 176 -0.27 -4.60 -2.71
C ILE A 176 -0.11 -4.54 -1.19
N VAL A 177 -0.79 -3.59 -0.53
CA VAL A 177 -0.73 -3.42 0.93
C VAL A 177 -1.19 -4.69 1.64
N ASN A 178 -2.30 -5.28 1.20
CA ASN A 178 -2.83 -6.51 1.76
C ASN A 178 -1.86 -7.70 1.58
N GLU A 179 -1.30 -7.88 0.39
CA GLU A 179 -0.38 -8.99 0.14
C GLU A 179 0.95 -8.84 0.92
N ILE A 180 1.47 -7.61 1.06
CA ILE A 180 2.64 -7.37 1.92
C ILE A 180 2.27 -7.64 3.39
N HIS A 181 1.07 -7.28 3.83
CA HIS A 181 0.61 -7.60 5.18
C HIS A 181 0.52 -9.10 5.43
N HIS A 182 -0.01 -9.87 4.49
CA HIS A 182 -0.01 -11.33 4.58
C HIS A 182 1.42 -11.91 4.68
N LEU A 183 2.38 -11.37 3.92
CA LEU A 183 3.79 -11.77 4.03
C LEU A 183 4.36 -11.47 5.42
N MET A 184 4.02 -10.31 6.00
CA MET A 184 4.47 -9.97 7.35
C MET A 184 3.92 -10.95 8.39
N ILE A 185 2.65 -11.37 8.27
CA ILE A 185 2.06 -12.38 9.15
C ILE A 185 2.80 -13.72 9.02
N THR A 186 2.98 -14.22 7.80
CA THR A 186 3.57 -15.55 7.58
C THR A 186 5.05 -15.63 7.96
N GLN A 187 5.78 -14.52 7.91
CA GLN A 187 7.19 -14.45 8.30
C GLN A 187 7.42 -14.04 9.76
N SER A 188 6.36 -13.71 10.51
CA SER A 188 6.45 -13.32 11.93
C SER A 188 6.41 -14.50 12.92
N HIS A 189 6.30 -15.74 12.42
CA HIS A 189 6.33 -16.99 13.17
C HIS A 189 7.72 -17.64 13.12
#